data_AF-A0A3C1VFJ1-F1
#
_entry.id   AF-A0A3C1VFJ1-F1
#
_cell.length_a   1.000
_cell.length_b   1.000
_cell.length_c   1.000
_cell.angle_alpha   90.00
_cell.angle_beta   90.00
_cell.angle_gamma   90.00
#
_symmetry.space_group_name_H-M   'P 1'
#
loop_
_entity.id
_entity.type
_entity.pdbx_description
1 polymer ?
#
loop_
_entity_poly.entity_id
_entity_poly.type
_entity_poly.pdbx_seq_one_letter_code
_entity_poly.pdbx_strand_id
1 'polypeptide(L)'
;MTKLKLGVSALVVAGAATAFVIQNQAQEKLRVQNESLTQQLAQLQTENESFSNRLAATGDSKKLPDDQFNELLKLRGEVGVLRSQVDEAGKLREENRQISKELADANQTLRSLPSPEQALFNKTHVQTINNSKEIELAMKLFADDHNGLFPTNLIQLVGDSKELPQKWTNVVDKFELVNVGMTDGQYPLAISIRESNPRQSPNGKWERVYGLADGSAWYETSDDGNFNAFEQQHAIPPPNQ
;
A
#
# COMPACT_ATOMS: atom_id res chain seq x y z
N MET A 1 87.94 -42.67 -79.30
CA MET A 1 87.76 -42.02 -77.97
C MET A 1 87.28 -40.55 -78.03
N THR A 2 87.34 -39.86 -79.17
CA THR A 2 87.06 -38.41 -79.30
C THR A 2 85.58 -38.01 -79.44
N LYS A 3 84.69 -38.94 -79.85
CA LYS A 3 83.27 -38.62 -80.11
C LYS A 3 82.44 -38.38 -78.84
N LEU A 4 82.77 -39.02 -77.72
CA LEU A 4 82.05 -38.85 -76.46
C LEU A 4 82.40 -37.53 -75.76
N LYS A 5 83.67 -37.11 -75.84
CA LYS A 5 84.14 -35.85 -75.22
C LYS A 5 83.53 -34.61 -75.87
N LEU A 6 83.34 -34.64 -77.19
CA LEU A 6 82.69 -33.55 -77.95
C LEU A 6 81.18 -33.46 -77.70
N GLY A 7 80.50 -34.59 -77.51
CA GLY A 7 79.07 -34.62 -77.20
C GLY A 7 78.76 -34.00 -75.83
N VAL A 8 79.58 -34.27 -74.81
CA VAL A 8 79.40 -33.73 -73.46
C VAL A 8 79.71 -32.22 -73.41
N SER A 9 80.79 -31.76 -74.08
CA SER A 9 81.12 -30.32 -74.11
C SER A 9 80.06 -29.49 -74.83
N ALA A 10 79.49 -30.01 -75.93
CA ALA A 10 78.42 -29.32 -76.65
C ALA A 10 77.13 -29.22 -75.80
N LEU A 11 76.80 -30.26 -75.04
CA LEU A 11 75.65 -30.25 -74.12
C LEU A 11 75.80 -29.26 -72.97
N VAL A 12 77.00 -29.15 -72.38
CA VAL A 12 77.27 -28.19 -71.29
C VAL A 12 77.19 -26.74 -71.79
N VAL A 13 77.73 -26.45 -72.98
CA VAL A 13 77.69 -25.10 -73.58
C VAL A 13 76.26 -24.72 -73.98
N ALA A 14 75.51 -25.65 -74.58
CA ALA A 14 74.10 -25.42 -74.89
C ALA A 14 73.26 -25.20 -73.61
N GLY A 15 73.51 -25.99 -72.56
CA GLY A 15 72.88 -25.80 -71.25
C GLY A 15 73.18 -24.43 -70.63
N ALA A 16 74.44 -24.01 -70.63
CA ALA A 16 74.86 -22.70 -70.12
C ALA A 16 74.25 -21.53 -70.90
N ALA A 17 74.17 -21.63 -72.23
CA ALA A 17 73.54 -20.61 -73.06
C ALA A 17 72.03 -20.50 -72.79
N THR A 18 71.32 -21.62 -72.63
CA THR A 18 69.89 -21.59 -72.28
C THR A 18 69.64 -21.04 -70.88
N ALA A 19 70.47 -21.40 -69.89
CA ALA A 19 70.37 -20.86 -68.53
C ALA A 19 70.59 -19.34 -68.50
N PHE A 20 71.57 -18.83 -69.26
CA PHE A 20 71.85 -17.41 -69.37
C PHE A 20 70.69 -16.62 -69.99
N VAL A 21 70.08 -17.13 -71.05
CA VAL A 21 68.93 -16.48 -71.70
C VAL A 21 67.72 -16.42 -70.77
N ILE A 22 67.43 -17.51 -70.02
CA ILE A 22 66.33 -17.53 -69.05
C ILE A 22 66.60 -16.55 -67.90
N GLN A 23 67.85 -16.48 -67.43
CA GLN A 23 68.24 -15.57 -66.36
C GLN A 23 68.12 -14.10 -66.78
N ASN A 24 68.50 -13.77 -68.02
CA ASN A 24 68.38 -12.42 -68.56
C ASN A 24 66.91 -12.01 -68.78
N GLN A 25 66.07 -12.94 -69.25
CA GLN A 25 64.62 -12.70 -69.38
C GLN A 25 63.93 -12.51 -68.03
N ALA A 26 64.35 -13.25 -67.00
CA ALA A 26 63.80 -13.12 -65.65
C ALA A 26 64.17 -11.77 -65.00
N GLN A 27 65.39 -11.27 -65.22
CA GLN A 27 65.82 -9.97 -64.70
C GLN A 27 65.06 -8.81 -65.33
N GLU A 28 64.86 -8.81 -66.65
CA GLU A 28 64.08 -7.75 -67.31
C GLU A 28 62.62 -7.77 -66.87
N LYS A 29 62.03 -8.97 -66.75
CA LYS A 29 60.66 -9.09 -66.26
C LYS A 29 60.51 -8.57 -64.83
N LEU A 30 61.46 -8.88 -63.94
CA LEU A 30 61.47 -8.37 -62.57
C LEU A 30 61.65 -6.85 -62.54
N ARG A 31 62.51 -6.30 -63.39
CA ARG A 31 62.73 -4.85 -63.48
C ARG A 31 61.45 -4.12 -63.92
N VAL A 32 60.80 -4.59 -64.98
CA VAL A 32 59.53 -4.02 -65.46
C VAL A 32 58.43 -4.10 -64.40
N GLN A 33 58.34 -5.22 -63.67
CA GLN A 33 57.39 -5.35 -62.57
C GLN A 33 57.70 -4.39 -61.41
N ASN A 34 58.97 -4.17 -61.08
CA ASN A 34 59.37 -3.24 -60.02
C ASN A 34 59.08 -1.79 -60.42
N GLU A 35 59.33 -1.42 -61.67
CA GLU A 35 58.96 -0.10 -62.19
C GLU A 35 57.43 0.11 -62.17
N SER A 36 56.66 -0.90 -62.57
CA SER A 36 55.19 -0.84 -62.50
C SER A 36 54.67 -0.76 -61.07
N LEU A 37 55.24 -1.52 -60.12
CA LEU A 37 54.85 -1.45 -58.71
C LEU A 37 55.20 -0.08 -58.11
N THR A 38 56.35 0.47 -58.46
CA THR A 38 56.77 1.81 -58.04
C THR A 38 55.80 2.88 -58.54
N GLN A 39 55.34 2.77 -59.78
CA GLN A 39 54.33 3.68 -60.33
C GLN A 39 52.97 3.55 -59.63
N GLN A 40 52.53 2.31 -59.35
CA GLN A 40 51.29 2.09 -58.60
C GLN A 40 51.35 2.68 -57.19
N LEU A 41 52.49 2.55 -56.50
CA LEU A 41 52.68 3.15 -55.18
C LEU A 41 52.64 4.69 -55.23
N ALA A 42 53.29 5.31 -56.21
CA ALA A 42 53.27 6.76 -56.38
C ALA A 42 51.84 7.28 -56.67
N GLN A 43 51.09 6.55 -57.49
CA GLN A 43 49.71 6.87 -57.80
C GLN A 43 48.80 6.75 -56.57
N LEU A 44 48.89 5.62 -55.85
CA LEU A 44 48.12 5.42 -54.62
C LEU A 44 48.44 6.46 -53.55
N GLN A 45 49.70 6.88 -53.42
CA GLN A 45 50.09 7.93 -52.49
C GLN A 45 49.45 9.28 -52.86
N THR A 46 49.47 9.64 -54.15
CA THR A 46 48.88 10.87 -54.65
C THR A 46 47.35 10.87 -54.50
N GLU A 47 46.70 9.74 -54.80
CA GLU A 47 45.26 9.58 -54.60
C GLU A 47 44.90 9.72 -53.12
N ASN A 48 45.67 9.12 -52.22
CA ASN A 48 45.44 9.20 -50.77
C ASN A 48 45.61 10.62 -50.23
N GLU A 49 46.63 11.36 -50.67
CA GLU A 49 46.81 12.77 -50.34
C GLU A 49 45.64 13.63 -50.84
N SER A 50 45.16 13.36 -52.06
CA SER A 50 44.01 14.07 -52.64
C SER A 50 42.71 13.79 -51.88
N PHE A 51 42.49 12.55 -51.43
CA PHE A 51 41.35 12.19 -50.61
C PHE A 51 41.42 12.83 -49.22
N SER A 52 42.60 12.84 -48.60
CA SER A 52 42.84 13.50 -47.32
C SER A 52 42.53 15.00 -47.39
N ASN A 53 43.00 15.68 -48.44
CA ASN A 53 42.76 17.11 -48.66
C ASN A 53 41.26 17.41 -48.90
N ARG A 54 40.55 16.55 -49.65
CA ARG A 54 39.09 16.68 -49.85
C ARG A 54 38.31 16.46 -48.55
N LEU A 55 38.75 15.51 -47.72
CA LEU A 55 38.13 15.22 -46.44
C LEU A 55 38.32 16.37 -45.45
N ALA A 56 39.51 16.96 -45.38
CA ALA A 56 39.79 18.14 -44.58
C ALA A 56 38.91 19.33 -45.00
N ALA A 57 38.85 19.62 -46.31
CA ALA A 57 38.01 20.70 -46.85
C ALA A 57 36.50 20.50 -46.58
N THR A 58 36.04 19.24 -46.54
CA THR A 58 34.64 18.90 -46.23
C THR A 58 34.34 18.97 -44.73
N GLY A 59 35.34 18.67 -43.88
CA GLY A 59 35.22 18.70 -42.42
C GLY A 59 35.02 20.10 -41.85
N ASP A 60 35.59 21.12 -42.49
CA ASP A 60 35.44 22.52 -42.06
C ASP A 60 34.13 23.15 -42.53
N SER A 61 33.59 22.74 -43.68
CA SER A 61 32.28 23.23 -44.17
C SER A 61 31.07 22.69 -43.40
N LYS A 62 31.25 21.70 -42.50
CA LYS A 62 30.15 21.03 -41.79
C LYS A 62 30.04 21.40 -40.29
N LYS A 63 30.94 22.24 -39.77
CA LYS A 63 30.89 22.72 -38.38
C LYS A 63 30.06 24.00 -38.33
N LEU A 64 29.07 24.05 -37.43
CA LEU A 64 28.41 25.33 -37.11
C LEU A 64 29.47 26.34 -36.66
N PRO A 65 29.32 27.64 -36.98
CA PRO A 65 30.18 28.68 -36.41
C PRO A 65 30.22 28.56 -34.89
N ASP A 66 31.40 28.75 -34.29
CA ASP A 66 31.63 28.49 -32.85
C ASP A 66 30.61 29.21 -31.94
N ASP A 67 30.18 30.42 -32.31
CA ASP A 67 29.15 31.17 -31.58
C ASP A 67 27.78 30.46 -31.59
N GLN A 68 27.34 29.93 -32.75
CA GLN A 68 26.10 29.17 -32.84
C GLN A 68 26.18 27.84 -32.10
N PHE A 69 27.36 27.20 -32.10
CA PHE A 69 27.58 25.98 -31.32
C PHE A 69 27.51 26.25 -29.81
N ASN A 70 28.11 27.35 -29.34
CA ASN A 70 28.05 27.77 -27.94
C ASN A 70 26.64 28.16 -27.50
N GLU A 71 25.86 28.86 -28.34
CA GLU A 71 24.45 29.13 -28.08
C GLU A 71 23.62 27.85 -27.97
N LEU A 72 23.84 26.87 -28.86
CA LEU A 72 23.18 25.57 -28.77
C LEU A 72 23.52 24.81 -27.49
N LEU A 73 24.78 24.86 -27.04
CA LEU A 73 25.18 24.25 -25.75
C LEU A 73 24.50 24.94 -24.56
N LYS A 74 24.42 26.27 -24.57
CA LYS A 74 23.71 27.04 -23.54
C LYS A 74 22.22 26.69 -23.49
N LEU A 75 21.54 26.71 -24.64
CA LEU A 75 20.13 26.34 -24.77
C LEU A 75 19.89 24.89 -24.30
N ARG A 76 20.80 23.97 -24.62
CA ARG A 76 20.71 22.58 -24.15
C ARG A 76 20.82 22.50 -22.61
N GLY A 77 21.68 23.30 -22.01
CA GLY A 77 21.79 23.44 -20.56
C GLY A 77 20.50 23.98 -19.93
N GLU A 78 19.96 25.06 -20.49
CA GLU A 78 18.71 25.68 -20.04
C GLU A 78 17.52 24.72 -20.14
N VAL A 79 17.38 23.99 -21.26
CA VAL A 79 16.35 22.96 -21.43
C VAL A 79 16.52 21.83 -20.41
N GLY A 80 17.75 21.45 -20.08
CA GLY A 80 18.02 20.46 -19.03
C GLY A 80 17.51 20.91 -17.66
N VAL A 81 17.80 22.16 -17.27
CA VAL A 81 17.32 22.76 -16.02
C VAL A 81 15.80 22.86 -16.01
N LEU A 82 15.19 23.36 -17.09
CA LEU A 82 13.74 23.49 -17.21
C LEU A 82 13.02 22.13 -17.09
N ARG A 83 13.57 21.07 -17.70
CA ARG A 83 13.03 19.72 -17.55
C ARG A 83 13.04 19.26 -16.09
N SER A 84 14.16 19.48 -15.39
CA SER A 84 14.25 19.15 -13.96
C SER A 84 13.21 19.91 -13.12
N GLN A 85 13.01 21.20 -13.39
CA GLN A 85 12.01 22.02 -12.69
C GLN A 85 10.57 21.56 -12.96
N VAL A 86 10.26 21.12 -14.19
CA VAL A 86 8.96 20.56 -14.53
C VAL A 86 8.71 19.25 -13.80
N ASP A 87 9.72 18.38 -13.71
CA ASP A 87 9.63 17.11 -12.97
C ASP A 87 9.42 17.35 -11.47
N GLU A 88 10.15 18.31 -10.88
CA GLU A 88 9.97 18.72 -9.47
C GLU A 88 8.58 19.33 -9.23
N ALA A 89 8.11 20.22 -10.11
CA ALA A 89 6.76 20.78 -10.01
C ALA A 89 5.67 19.71 -10.15
N GLY A 90 5.91 18.68 -10.96
CA GLY A 90 5.04 17.51 -11.07
C GLY A 90 4.95 16.74 -9.76
N LYS A 91 6.10 16.44 -9.14
CA LYS A 91 6.16 15.78 -7.83
C LYS A 91 5.46 16.58 -6.73
N LEU A 92 5.75 17.88 -6.64
CA LEU A 92 5.13 18.77 -5.65
C LEU A 92 3.61 18.90 -5.85
N ARG A 93 3.12 18.88 -7.08
CA ARG A 93 1.67 18.87 -7.36
C ARG A 93 1.01 17.57 -6.92
N GLU A 94 1.67 16.45 -7.14
CA GLU A 94 1.16 15.16 -6.70
C GLU A 94 1.14 15.05 -5.17
N GLU A 95 2.20 15.50 -4.50
CA GLU A 95 2.25 15.56 -3.03
C GLU A 95 1.16 16.49 -2.47
N ASN A 96 0.98 17.69 -3.05
CA ASN A 96 -0.12 18.57 -2.64
C ASN A 96 -1.50 17.93 -2.86
N ARG A 97 -1.69 17.17 -3.93
CA ARG A 97 -2.94 16.44 -4.19
C ARG A 97 -3.18 15.37 -3.12
N GLN A 98 -2.14 14.64 -2.72
CA GLN A 98 -2.20 13.62 -1.67
C GLN A 98 -2.53 14.26 -0.32
N ILE A 99 -1.80 15.29 0.09
CA ILE A 99 -2.06 16.03 1.33
C ILE A 99 -3.48 16.61 1.35
N SER A 100 -3.94 17.17 0.24
CA SER A 100 -5.31 17.71 0.15
C SER A 100 -6.37 16.62 0.35
N LYS A 101 -6.12 15.42 -0.17
CA LYS A 101 -7.00 14.27 0.04
C LYS A 101 -6.98 13.80 1.49
N GLU A 102 -5.80 13.63 2.08
CA GLU A 102 -5.65 13.25 3.49
C GLU A 102 -6.32 14.26 4.43
N LEU A 103 -6.20 15.56 4.13
CA LEU A 103 -6.86 16.62 4.88
C LEU A 103 -8.38 16.56 4.74
N ALA A 104 -8.90 16.21 3.56
CA ALA A 104 -10.33 16.01 3.36
C ALA A 104 -10.84 14.81 4.17
N ASP A 105 -10.13 13.68 4.12
CA ASP A 105 -10.45 12.45 4.84
C ASP A 105 -10.38 12.65 6.37
N ALA A 106 -9.35 13.37 6.85
CA ALA A 106 -9.20 13.73 8.26
C ALA A 106 -10.34 14.66 8.73
N ASN A 107 -10.69 15.68 7.94
CA ASN A 107 -11.82 16.57 8.26
C ASN A 107 -13.16 15.82 8.29
N GLN A 108 -13.37 14.87 7.39
CA GLN A 108 -14.57 14.04 7.40
C GLN A 108 -14.61 13.16 8.66
N THR A 109 -13.48 12.56 9.02
CA THR A 109 -13.36 11.76 10.25
C THR A 109 -13.67 12.59 11.48
N LEU A 110 -13.08 13.79 11.61
CA LEU A 110 -13.33 14.70 12.73
C LEU A 110 -14.80 15.11 12.86
N ARG A 111 -15.49 15.33 11.73
CA ARG A 111 -16.93 15.63 11.71
C ARG A 111 -17.81 14.45 12.13
N SER A 112 -17.32 13.22 11.95
CA SER A 112 -18.03 12.00 12.34
C SER A 112 -17.82 11.59 13.80
N LEU A 113 -16.84 12.20 14.49
CA LEU A 113 -16.59 11.89 15.89
C LEU A 113 -17.78 12.37 16.75
N PRO A 114 -18.25 11.55 17.71
CA PRO A 114 -19.26 11.99 18.65
C PRO A 114 -18.75 13.17 19.46
N SER A 115 -19.65 14.09 19.83
CA SER A 115 -19.32 15.13 20.80
C SER A 115 -18.84 14.49 22.11
N PRO A 116 -18.03 15.19 22.94
CA PRO A 116 -17.59 14.65 24.23
C PRO A 116 -18.75 14.17 25.11
N GLU A 117 -19.87 14.88 25.07
CA GLU A 117 -21.10 14.53 25.78
C GLU A 117 -21.72 13.23 25.22
N GLN A 118 -21.80 13.10 23.89
CA GLN A 118 -22.30 11.87 23.25
C GLN A 118 -21.37 10.68 23.51
N ALA A 119 -20.06 10.89 23.51
CA ALA A 119 -19.09 9.85 23.84
C ALA A 119 -19.24 9.38 25.30
N LEU A 120 -19.46 10.31 26.23
CA LEU A 120 -19.74 9.98 27.64
C LEU A 120 -21.06 9.24 27.78
N PHE A 121 -22.12 9.70 27.11
CA PHE A 121 -23.41 9.03 27.11
C PHE A 121 -23.30 7.59 26.56
N ASN A 122 -22.62 7.39 25.43
CA ASN A 122 -22.38 6.07 24.85
C ASN A 122 -21.60 5.16 25.79
N LYS A 123 -20.59 5.71 26.49
CA LYS A 123 -19.85 4.96 27.51
C LYS A 123 -20.75 4.53 28.66
N THR A 124 -21.57 5.43 29.19
CA THR A 124 -22.52 5.12 30.27
C THR A 124 -23.56 4.10 29.81
N HIS A 125 -24.09 4.23 28.58
CA HIS A 125 -25.00 3.26 27.97
C HIS A 125 -24.41 1.84 27.97
N VAL A 126 -23.19 1.67 27.44
CA VAL A 126 -22.52 0.35 27.42
C VAL A 126 -22.29 -0.18 28.84
N GLN A 127 -21.90 0.69 29.78
CA GLN A 127 -21.72 0.30 31.17
C GLN A 127 -23.02 -0.15 31.83
N THR A 128 -24.12 0.58 31.62
CA THR A 128 -25.44 0.22 32.18
C THR A 128 -25.93 -1.10 31.60
N ILE A 129 -25.78 -1.34 30.30
CA ILE A 129 -26.13 -2.62 29.68
C ILE A 129 -25.30 -3.77 30.27
N ASN A 130 -23.99 -3.59 30.40
CA ASN A 130 -23.14 -4.64 30.97
C ASN A 130 -23.48 -4.91 32.43
N ASN A 131 -23.72 -3.86 33.23
CA ASN A 131 -24.18 -4.00 34.61
C ASN A 131 -25.51 -4.77 34.69
N SER A 132 -26.46 -4.50 33.78
CA SER A 132 -27.73 -5.23 33.74
C SER A 132 -27.50 -6.72 33.46
N LYS A 133 -26.66 -7.06 32.48
CA LYS A 133 -26.31 -8.46 32.16
C LYS A 133 -25.61 -9.15 33.32
N GLU A 134 -24.72 -8.43 33.98
CA GLU A 134 -24.04 -8.88 35.18
C GLU A 134 -25.08 -9.23 36.27
N ILE A 135 -26.00 -8.31 36.59
CA ILE A 135 -27.06 -8.54 37.59
C ILE A 135 -27.92 -9.75 37.22
N GLU A 136 -28.36 -9.88 35.98
CA GLU A 136 -29.15 -11.02 35.54
C GLU A 136 -28.40 -12.36 35.67
N LEU A 137 -27.11 -12.38 35.33
CA LEU A 137 -26.28 -13.56 35.54
C LEU A 137 -26.22 -13.92 37.04
N ALA A 138 -26.04 -12.93 37.91
CA ALA A 138 -26.06 -13.15 39.35
C ALA A 138 -27.42 -13.65 39.86
N MET A 139 -28.52 -13.16 39.31
CA MET A 139 -29.87 -13.64 39.63
C MET A 139 -30.06 -15.11 39.24
N LYS A 140 -29.52 -15.53 38.09
CA LYS A 140 -29.54 -16.95 37.67
C LYS A 140 -28.70 -17.83 38.58
N LEU A 141 -27.48 -17.43 38.90
CA LEU A 141 -26.63 -18.16 39.85
C LEU A 141 -27.27 -18.26 41.23
N PHE A 142 -27.91 -17.18 41.70
CA PHE A 142 -28.67 -17.20 42.95
C PHE A 142 -29.82 -18.22 42.88
N ALA A 143 -30.57 -18.27 41.79
CA ALA A 143 -31.68 -19.21 41.62
C ALA A 143 -31.23 -20.67 41.69
N ASP A 144 -30.07 -21.00 41.13
CA ASP A 144 -29.50 -22.36 41.20
C ASP A 144 -29.33 -22.83 42.65
N ASP A 145 -28.93 -21.93 43.55
CA ASP A 145 -28.78 -22.20 44.98
C ASP A 145 -30.10 -22.09 45.78
N HIS A 146 -31.14 -21.48 45.19
CA HIS A 146 -32.41 -21.12 45.85
C HIS A 146 -33.64 -21.77 45.23
N ASN A 147 -33.54 -23.05 44.82
CA ASN A 147 -34.64 -23.84 44.25
C ASN A 147 -35.31 -23.21 43.01
N GLY A 148 -34.52 -22.53 42.17
CA GLY A 148 -34.99 -21.86 40.97
C GLY A 148 -35.70 -20.52 41.21
N LEU A 149 -35.69 -20.00 42.44
CA LEU A 149 -36.31 -18.71 42.77
C LEU A 149 -35.32 -17.56 42.57
N PHE A 150 -35.74 -16.53 41.84
CA PHE A 150 -34.99 -15.27 41.78
C PHE A 150 -35.01 -14.54 43.13
N PRO A 151 -34.00 -13.68 43.39
CA PRO A 151 -33.92 -12.93 44.64
C PRO A 151 -35.12 -12.01 44.83
N THR A 152 -35.46 -11.72 46.09
CA THR A 152 -36.56 -10.80 46.41
C THR A 152 -36.14 -9.34 46.49
N ASN A 153 -34.82 -9.09 46.48
CA ASN A 153 -34.20 -7.77 46.31
C ASN A 153 -32.76 -7.95 45.80
N LEU A 154 -32.24 -6.95 45.08
CA LEU A 154 -30.90 -7.06 44.46
C LEU A 154 -29.74 -7.04 45.47
N ILE A 155 -29.98 -6.59 46.70
CA ILE A 155 -28.95 -6.58 47.75
C ILE A 155 -28.59 -8.02 48.20
N GLN A 156 -29.51 -8.99 48.09
CA GLN A 156 -29.22 -10.40 48.37
C GLN A 156 -28.07 -10.95 47.50
N LEU A 157 -27.92 -10.45 46.28
CA LEU A 157 -26.85 -10.85 45.36
C LEU A 157 -25.46 -10.43 45.86
N VAL A 158 -25.37 -9.37 46.67
CA VAL A 158 -24.10 -8.88 47.25
C VAL A 158 -23.65 -9.75 48.42
N GLY A 159 -24.59 -10.36 49.16
CA GLY A 159 -24.30 -11.18 50.34
C GLY A 159 -23.96 -12.64 50.02
N ASP A 160 -24.65 -13.23 49.04
CA ASP A 160 -24.53 -14.66 48.73
C ASP A 160 -23.46 -14.99 47.69
N SER A 161 -23.02 -14.00 46.93
CA SER A 161 -22.03 -14.27 45.88
C SER A 161 -20.62 -14.43 46.44
N LYS A 162 -20.10 -15.65 46.35
CA LYS A 162 -18.66 -15.92 46.52
C LYS A 162 -17.81 -15.30 45.38
N GLU A 163 -18.46 -14.81 44.33
CA GLU A 163 -17.84 -14.39 43.07
C GLU A 163 -17.98 -12.89 42.74
N LEU A 164 -18.81 -12.11 43.45
CA LEU A 164 -19.06 -10.71 43.04
C LEU A 164 -18.30 -9.69 43.90
N PRO A 165 -17.53 -8.78 43.28
CA PRO A 165 -16.73 -7.80 44.00
C PRO A 165 -17.57 -6.74 44.73
N GLN A 166 -17.05 -6.19 45.83
CA GLN A 166 -17.60 -5.06 46.61
C GLN A 166 -18.09 -3.86 45.76
N LYS A 167 -17.57 -3.72 44.53
CA LYS A 167 -17.99 -2.75 43.50
C LYS A 167 -19.50 -2.81 43.18
N TRP A 168 -20.15 -3.93 43.47
CA TRP A 168 -21.54 -4.19 43.10
C TRP A 168 -22.61 -3.47 43.91
N THR A 169 -22.34 -3.03 45.13
CA THR A 169 -23.31 -2.24 45.91
C THR A 169 -23.78 -1.01 45.14
N ASN A 170 -22.83 -0.27 44.54
CA ASN A 170 -23.13 0.90 43.73
C ASN A 170 -23.75 0.57 42.35
N VAL A 171 -23.73 -0.70 41.95
CA VAL A 171 -24.30 -1.17 40.68
C VAL A 171 -25.76 -1.56 40.89
N VAL A 172 -26.06 -2.37 41.90
CA VAL A 172 -27.43 -2.80 42.20
C VAL A 172 -28.33 -1.63 42.60
N ASP A 173 -27.79 -0.58 43.23
CA ASP A 173 -28.54 0.63 43.60
C ASP A 173 -29.07 1.44 42.39
N LYS A 174 -28.57 1.15 41.18
CA LYS A 174 -29.02 1.80 39.94
C LYS A 174 -30.15 1.06 39.24
N PHE A 175 -30.54 -0.10 39.77
CA PHE A 175 -31.56 -0.96 39.20
C PHE A 175 -32.66 -1.26 40.22
N GLU A 176 -33.86 -1.47 39.70
CA GLU A 176 -35.02 -1.91 40.47
C GLU A 176 -35.44 -3.30 39.98
N LEU A 177 -35.78 -4.17 40.92
CA LEU A 177 -36.44 -5.45 40.62
C LEU A 177 -37.92 -5.17 40.32
N VAL A 178 -38.40 -5.62 39.16
CA VAL A 178 -39.79 -5.35 38.69
C VAL A 178 -40.73 -6.47 39.08
N ASN A 179 -40.31 -7.73 38.90
CA ASN A 179 -41.13 -8.92 39.13
C ASN A 179 -40.54 -9.79 40.23
N VAL A 180 -40.96 -9.53 41.48
CA VAL A 180 -40.51 -10.26 42.67
C VAL A 180 -41.12 -11.67 42.71
N GLY A 181 -40.31 -12.68 43.06
CA GLY A 181 -40.81 -14.04 43.29
C GLY A 181 -41.04 -14.87 42.02
N MET A 182 -40.48 -14.43 40.89
CA MET A 182 -40.46 -15.20 39.65
C MET A 182 -39.48 -16.37 39.76
N THR A 183 -39.83 -17.51 39.14
CA THR A 183 -38.90 -18.63 38.94
C THR A 183 -38.16 -18.49 37.62
N ASP A 184 -36.88 -18.88 37.58
CA ASP A 184 -36.10 -18.85 36.35
C ASP A 184 -36.79 -19.65 35.23
N GLY A 185 -36.79 -19.10 34.02
CA GLY A 185 -37.37 -19.72 32.83
C GLY A 185 -38.90 -19.68 32.69
N GLN A 186 -39.68 -19.20 33.68
CA GLN A 186 -41.15 -19.17 33.57
C GLN A 186 -41.65 -18.15 32.53
N TYR A 187 -41.06 -16.95 32.51
CA TYR A 187 -41.39 -15.87 31.60
C TYR A 187 -40.10 -15.25 31.03
N PRO A 188 -39.44 -15.90 30.05
CA PRO A 188 -38.10 -15.51 29.60
C PRO A 188 -38.00 -14.07 29.09
N LEU A 189 -39.07 -13.54 28.50
CA LEU A 189 -39.10 -12.16 27.98
C LEU A 189 -39.70 -11.14 28.96
N ALA A 190 -40.04 -11.55 30.19
CA ALA A 190 -40.52 -10.61 31.18
C ALA A 190 -39.36 -9.78 31.73
N ILE A 191 -39.62 -8.50 32.01
CA ILE A 191 -38.64 -7.61 32.65
C ILE A 191 -38.40 -8.10 34.09
N SER A 192 -37.19 -8.50 34.40
CA SER A 192 -36.76 -8.86 35.76
C SER A 192 -36.27 -7.62 36.49
N ILE A 193 -35.40 -6.82 35.86
CA ILE A 193 -34.88 -5.56 36.40
C ILE A 193 -35.01 -4.41 35.41
N ARG A 194 -35.03 -3.19 35.92
CA ARG A 194 -34.93 -1.97 35.10
C ARG A 194 -34.01 -0.94 35.73
N GLU A 195 -33.40 -0.11 34.90
CA GLU A 195 -32.66 1.06 35.36
C GLU A 195 -33.61 2.03 36.09
N SER A 196 -33.31 2.36 37.35
CA SER A 196 -34.18 3.20 38.19
C SER A 196 -34.44 4.55 37.55
N ASN A 197 -33.36 5.22 37.13
CA ASN A 197 -33.39 6.56 36.55
C ASN A 197 -33.08 6.51 35.06
N PRO A 198 -34.05 6.78 34.18
CA PRO A 198 -33.79 6.86 32.74
C PRO A 198 -32.85 8.05 32.48
N ARG A 199 -32.06 7.95 31.43
CA ARG A 199 -31.04 8.94 31.08
C ARG A 199 -31.44 9.68 29.81
N GLN A 200 -31.28 10.99 29.79
CA GLN A 200 -31.47 11.77 28.58
C GLN A 200 -30.18 11.78 27.77
N SER A 201 -30.28 11.43 26.49
CA SER A 201 -29.17 11.53 25.55
C SER A 201 -28.97 12.98 25.09
N PRO A 202 -27.79 13.36 24.58
CA PRO A 202 -27.52 14.72 24.11
C PRO A 202 -28.43 15.20 22.97
N ASN A 203 -29.13 14.27 22.29
CA ASN A 203 -30.12 14.60 21.27
C ASN A 203 -31.53 14.89 21.83
N GLY A 204 -31.72 14.78 23.15
CA GLY A 204 -32.98 15.05 23.84
C GLY A 204 -33.87 13.83 24.10
N LYS A 205 -33.62 12.67 23.46
CA LYS A 205 -34.36 11.43 23.72
C LYS A 205 -33.95 10.82 25.06
N TRP A 206 -34.92 10.28 25.78
CA TRP A 206 -34.73 9.47 26.96
C TRP A 206 -34.40 8.04 26.59
N GLU A 207 -33.60 7.38 27.42
CA GLU A 207 -33.25 5.97 27.33
C GLU A 207 -33.41 5.32 28.71
N ARG A 208 -33.95 4.10 28.72
CA ARG A 208 -33.95 3.24 29.91
C ARG A 208 -33.49 1.84 29.53
N VAL A 209 -32.61 1.26 30.34
CA VAL A 209 -32.14 -0.13 30.20
C VAL A 209 -32.99 -1.08 31.03
N TYR A 210 -33.24 -2.27 30.49
CA TYR A 210 -33.99 -3.36 31.11
C TYR A 210 -33.18 -4.65 31.06
N GLY A 211 -33.20 -5.42 32.14
CA GLY A 211 -32.80 -6.83 32.14
C GLY A 211 -34.03 -7.71 32.07
N LEU A 212 -33.97 -8.73 31.23
CA LEU A 212 -35.04 -9.69 31.02
C LEU A 212 -34.68 -11.01 31.69
N ALA A 213 -35.71 -11.79 32.04
CA ALA A 213 -35.56 -13.05 32.76
C ALA A 213 -34.69 -14.09 32.03
N ASP A 214 -34.57 -14.01 30.70
CA ASP A 214 -33.69 -14.87 29.90
C ASP A 214 -32.20 -14.50 30.02
N GLY A 215 -31.89 -13.39 30.70
CA GLY A 215 -30.55 -12.85 30.88
C GLY A 215 -30.11 -11.84 29.81
N SER A 216 -30.98 -11.53 28.85
CA SER A 216 -30.73 -10.47 27.88
C SER A 216 -30.93 -9.08 28.51
N ALA A 217 -30.24 -8.08 27.95
CA ALA A 217 -30.40 -6.68 28.34
C ALA A 217 -30.85 -5.87 27.13
N TRP A 218 -31.97 -5.20 27.26
CA TRP A 218 -32.58 -4.37 26.23
C TRP A 218 -32.55 -2.91 26.68
N TYR A 219 -32.70 -2.00 25.73
CA TYR A 219 -32.94 -0.59 26.05
C TYR A 219 -34.09 -0.09 25.19
N GLU A 220 -34.87 0.84 25.74
CA GLU A 220 -35.94 1.51 25.03
C GLU A 220 -35.67 3.01 25.02
N THR A 221 -36.13 3.70 23.97
CA THR A 221 -36.01 5.15 23.86
C THR A 221 -37.38 5.82 23.85
N SER A 222 -37.46 7.02 24.44
CA SER A 222 -38.70 7.77 24.52
C SER A 222 -38.46 9.26 24.31
N ASP A 223 -39.40 9.95 23.66
CA ASP A 223 -39.31 11.40 23.47
C ASP A 223 -39.73 12.17 24.74
N ASP A 224 -40.61 11.60 25.57
CA ASP A 224 -41.15 12.22 26.79
C ASP A 224 -40.68 11.55 28.10
N GLY A 225 -39.89 10.48 27.99
CA GLY A 225 -39.41 9.70 29.15
C GLY A 225 -40.43 8.71 29.69
N ASN A 226 -41.56 8.52 29.01
CA ASN A 226 -42.54 7.50 29.34
C ASN A 226 -42.19 6.16 28.66
N PHE A 227 -42.16 5.08 29.45
CA PHE A 227 -41.86 3.72 28.99
C PHE A 227 -42.98 2.71 29.27
N ASN A 228 -44.16 3.18 29.70
CA ASN A 228 -45.23 2.31 30.19
C ASN A 228 -45.68 1.27 29.16
N ALA A 229 -45.74 1.62 27.87
CA ALA A 229 -46.15 0.69 26.82
C ALA A 229 -45.20 -0.51 26.70
N PHE A 230 -43.89 -0.24 26.71
CA PHE A 230 -42.87 -1.27 26.69
C PHE A 230 -42.90 -2.13 27.97
N GLU A 231 -43.01 -1.47 29.14
CA GLU A 231 -43.07 -2.17 30.43
C GLU A 231 -44.31 -3.05 30.55
N GLN A 232 -45.47 -2.62 30.05
CA GLN A 232 -46.71 -3.43 30.05
C GLN A 232 -46.62 -4.63 29.12
N GLN A 233 -46.00 -4.49 27.95
CA GLN A 233 -45.83 -5.58 27.00
C GLN A 233 -44.95 -6.72 27.55
N HIS A 234 -44.00 -6.39 28.42
CA HIS A 234 -43.05 -7.32 29.01
C HIS A 234 -43.31 -7.54 30.52
N ALA A 235 -44.51 -7.24 30.98
CA ALA A 235 -44.97 -7.57 32.33
C ALA A 235 -45.38 -9.05 32.41
N ILE A 236 -45.35 -9.62 33.61
CA ILE A 236 -45.93 -10.95 33.85
C ILE A 236 -47.46 -10.84 33.76
N PRO A 237 -48.14 -11.71 32.99
CA PRO A 237 -49.60 -11.72 32.93
C PRO A 237 -50.19 -11.96 34.33
N PRO A 238 -51.32 -11.31 34.69
CA PRO A 238 -51.99 -11.62 35.94
C PRO A 238 -52.37 -13.10 35.96
N PRO A 239 -52.26 -13.80 37.11
CA PRO A 239 -52.68 -15.20 37.21
C PRO A 239 -54.14 -15.30 36.76
N ASN A 240 -54.40 -16.16 35.77
CA ASN A 240 -55.71 -16.39 35.16
C ASN A 240 -56.82 -16.36 36.23
N GLN A 241 -57.74 -15.40 36.13
CA GLN A 241 -58.97 -15.35 36.93
C GLN A 241 -59.99 -16.35 36.37
#